data_AF-A0A165YDJ1-F1
#
_entry.id   AF-A0A165YDJ1-F1
#
_cell.length_a   1.000
_cell.length_b   1.000
_cell.length_c   1.000
_cell.angle_alpha   90.00
_cell.angle_beta   90.00
_cell.angle_gamma   90.00
#
_symmetry.space_group_name_H-M   'P 1'
#
loop_
_entity.id
_entity.type
_entity.pdbx_description
1 polymer ?
#
loop_
_entity_poly.entity_id
_entity_poly.type
_entity_poly.pdbx_seq_one_letter_code
_entity_poly.pdbx_strand_id
1 'polypeptide(L)'
;MRLAFLKIERYVERNRTNLDSEMMNRFEQPSIPTQARIRYMDGDYQVKAPGNFVKCAITGKTIMLEELKYWSVSRQEAYIDADAALKAYEDNGLKA
;
A
#
# COMPACT_ATOMS: atom_id res chain seq x y z
N MET A 1 1.61 44.31 -42.48
CA MET A 1 0.43 43.44 -42.71
C MET A 1 0.79 41.95 -42.89
N ARG A 2 1.74 41.38 -42.12
CA ARG A 2 2.11 39.95 -42.25
C ARG A 2 2.38 39.24 -40.90
N LEU A 3 1.83 39.76 -39.80
CA LEU A 3 2.07 39.21 -38.45
C LEU A 3 0.82 39.07 -37.56
N ALA A 4 -0.36 39.59 -37.95
CA ALA A 4 -1.60 39.45 -37.16
C ALA A 4 -2.44 38.21 -37.54
N PHE A 5 -2.42 37.79 -38.82
CA PHE A 5 -3.20 36.65 -39.30
C PHE A 5 -2.71 35.30 -38.76
N LEU A 6 -1.40 35.14 -38.54
CA LEU A 6 -0.81 33.89 -38.04
C LEU A 6 -1.01 33.63 -36.53
N LYS A 7 -1.56 34.59 -35.78
CA LYS A 7 -1.84 34.40 -34.34
C LYS A 7 -3.28 33.93 -34.07
N ILE A 8 -4.22 34.23 -34.98
CA ILE A 8 -5.63 33.83 -34.84
C ILE A 8 -5.86 32.39 -35.31
N GLU A 9 -5.29 31.98 -36.45
CA GLU A 9 -5.46 30.60 -36.93
C GLU A 9 -4.83 29.56 -35.97
N ARG A 10 -3.67 29.89 -35.38
CA ARG A 10 -3.04 29.05 -34.34
C ARG A 10 -3.80 28.96 -33.01
N TYR A 11 -4.78 29.84 -32.75
CA TYR A 11 -5.58 29.80 -31.52
C TYR A 11 -6.77 28.84 -31.64
N VAL A 12 -7.35 28.70 -32.84
CA VAL A 12 -8.52 27.85 -33.08
C VAL A 12 -8.13 26.37 -33.26
N GLU A 13 -7.02 26.07 -33.93
CA GLU A 13 -6.57 24.67 -34.12
C GLU A 13 -5.99 24.02 -32.87
N ARG A 14 -5.57 24.80 -31.86
CA ARG A 14 -5.07 24.26 -30.59
C ARG A 14 -6.19 23.74 -29.66
N ASN A 15 -7.45 24.04 -29.95
CA ASN A 15 -8.58 23.76 -29.06
C ASN A 15 -9.62 22.77 -29.64
N ARG A 16 -9.29 22.02 -30.70
CA ARG A 16 -10.23 21.09 -31.38
C ARG A 16 -9.85 19.61 -31.29
N THR A 17 -9.35 19.15 -30.15
CA THR A 17 -9.31 17.71 -29.81
C THR A 17 -9.63 17.46 -28.32
N ASN A 18 -10.39 18.38 -27.70
CA ASN A 18 -10.85 18.27 -26.31
C ASN A 18 -12.10 17.38 -26.15
N LEU A 19 -12.33 16.41 -27.03
CA LEU A 19 -13.54 15.58 -27.08
C LEU A 19 -13.26 14.17 -27.66
N ASP A 20 -12.22 13.50 -27.14
CA ASP A 20 -12.11 12.03 -27.17
C ASP A 20 -11.62 11.52 -25.82
N SER A 21 -12.26 12.03 -24.77
CA SER A 21 -12.51 11.19 -23.61
C SER A 21 -13.41 10.06 -24.12
N GLU A 22 -13.04 8.78 -24.03
CA GLU A 22 -13.97 7.72 -23.57
C GLU A 22 -13.55 6.24 -23.68
N MET A 23 -12.38 5.83 -24.19
CA MET A 23 -12.10 4.38 -24.27
C MET A 23 -10.91 3.89 -23.44
N MET A 24 -11.27 3.43 -22.24
CA MET A 24 -10.68 2.30 -21.52
C MET A 24 -9.28 2.46 -20.93
N ASN A 25 -9.25 3.08 -19.74
CA ASN A 25 -8.55 2.49 -18.59
C ASN A 25 -9.48 2.52 -17.36
N ARG A 26 -10.72 2.00 -17.55
CA ARG A 26 -11.75 1.93 -16.52
C ARG A 26 -11.84 0.54 -15.86
N PHE A 27 -11.13 -0.46 -16.38
CA PHE A 27 -11.14 -1.79 -15.79
C PHE A 27 -9.74 -2.09 -15.28
N GLU A 28 -9.67 -2.36 -13.98
CA GLU A 28 -8.48 -2.76 -13.23
C GLU A 28 -7.51 -1.61 -12.93
N GLN A 29 -7.85 -0.78 -11.94
CA GLN A 29 -6.82 -0.61 -10.91
C GLN A 29 -6.72 -1.97 -10.24
N PRO A 30 -5.69 -2.80 -10.51
CA PRO A 30 -5.46 -3.95 -9.66
C PRO A 30 -5.39 -3.37 -8.27
N SER A 31 -6.27 -3.81 -7.37
CA SER A 31 -6.22 -3.40 -5.97
C SER A 31 -4.83 -3.80 -5.49
N ILE A 32 -3.90 -2.86 -5.53
CA ILE A 32 -2.49 -3.13 -5.27
C ILE A 32 -2.51 -3.66 -3.85
N PRO A 33 -2.08 -4.90 -3.60
CA PRO A 33 -2.11 -5.43 -2.27
C PRO A 33 -1.18 -4.52 -1.46
N THR A 34 -1.77 -3.76 -0.55
CA THR A 34 -1.09 -2.71 0.21
C THR A 34 -0.74 -3.26 1.58
N GLN A 35 0.49 -2.97 2.02
CA GLN A 35 0.91 -3.31 3.37
C GLN A 35 0.23 -2.36 4.36
N ALA A 36 -0.58 -2.92 5.25
CA ALA A 36 -1.17 -2.18 6.35
C ALA A 36 -0.08 -1.75 7.32
N ARG A 37 -0.11 -0.50 7.76
CA ARG A 37 0.71 -0.06 8.89
C ARG A 37 -0.15 -0.16 10.13
N ILE A 38 0.19 -1.10 11.00
CA ILE A 38 -0.54 -1.34 12.25
C ILE A 38 0.34 -0.97 13.43
N ARG A 39 -0.30 -0.41 14.46
CA ARG A 39 0.27 -0.31 15.80
C ARG A 39 -0.35 -1.39 16.68
N TYR A 40 0.47 -2.30 17.17
CA TYR A 40 0.03 -3.41 18.00
C TYR A 40 -0.14 -2.95 19.45
N MET A 41 -1.24 -3.33 20.10
CA MET A 41 -1.54 -3.04 21.51
C MET A 41 -1.83 -4.35 22.27
N ASP A 42 -2.00 -4.25 23.58
CA ASP A 42 -2.13 -5.37 24.54
C ASP A 42 -3.51 -6.05 24.51
N GLY A 43 -4.03 -6.29 23.30
CA GLY A 43 -5.34 -6.93 23.09
C GLY A 43 -6.11 -6.41 21.88
N ASP A 44 -5.66 -5.29 21.30
CA ASP A 44 -6.22 -4.72 20.07
C ASP A 44 -5.08 -4.21 19.17
N TYR A 45 -5.39 -3.82 17.94
CA TYR A 45 -4.41 -3.23 17.05
C TYR A 45 -5.01 -2.04 16.29
N GLN A 46 -4.26 -0.95 16.26
CA GLN A 46 -4.69 0.26 15.58
C GLN A 46 -4.10 0.34 14.18
N VAL A 47 -4.96 0.32 13.15
CA VAL A 47 -4.54 0.54 11.77
C VAL A 47 -4.19 2.02 11.58
N LYS A 48 -2.90 2.32 11.39
CA LYS A 48 -2.38 3.66 11.08
C LYS A 48 -2.45 3.99 9.61
N ALA A 49 -2.23 3.01 8.74
CA ALA A 49 -2.42 3.16 7.30
C ALA A 49 -3.26 1.98 6.77
N PRO A 50 -4.28 2.26 5.94
CA PRO A 50 -5.11 1.22 5.37
C PRO A 50 -4.26 0.28 4.51
N GLY A 51 -4.52 -1.01 4.64
CA GLY A 51 -3.93 -2.06 3.82
C GLY A 51 -4.59 -3.39 4.09
N ASN A 52 -4.20 -4.42 3.34
CA ASN A 52 -4.87 -5.73 3.40
C ASN A 52 -4.02 -6.77 4.14
N PHE A 53 -2.71 -6.54 4.23
CA PHE A 53 -1.79 -7.50 4.82
C PHE A 53 -0.67 -6.83 5.62
N VAL A 54 -0.05 -7.59 6.51
CA VAL A 54 1.23 -7.27 7.16
C VAL A 54 2.28 -8.30 6.79
N LYS A 55 3.55 -8.01 7.05
CA LYS A 55 4.64 -8.96 6.84
C LYS A 55 5.10 -9.52 8.17
N CYS A 56 5.32 -10.84 8.20
CA CYS A 56 5.95 -11.51 9.33
C CYS A 56 7.38 -10.99 9.51
N ALA A 57 7.76 -10.61 10.73
CA ALA A 57 9.13 -10.14 11.00
C ALA A 57 10.18 -11.25 10.86
N ILE A 58 9.82 -12.50 11.18
CA ILE A 58 10.74 -13.65 11.16
C ILE A 58 10.85 -14.29 9.78
N THR A 59 9.70 -14.58 9.16
CA THR A 59 9.66 -15.34 7.90
C THR A 59 9.52 -14.44 6.67
N GLY A 60 9.19 -13.16 6.84
CA GLY A 60 8.91 -12.24 5.73
C GLY A 60 7.62 -12.52 4.97
N LYS A 61 6.87 -13.56 5.36
CA LYS A 61 5.61 -13.95 4.71
C LYS A 61 4.52 -12.91 4.90
N THR A 62 3.66 -12.82 3.90
CA THR A 62 2.46 -11.99 3.91
C THR A 62 1.40 -12.62 4.80
N ILE A 63 0.87 -11.87 5.77
CA ILE A 63 -0.19 -12.28 6.69
C ILE A 63 -1.37 -11.34 6.45
N MET A 64 -2.52 -11.89 6.06
CA MET A 64 -3.74 -11.09 5.95
C MET A 64 -4.16 -10.57 7.32
N LEU A 65 -4.76 -9.37 7.38
CA LEU A 65 -5.22 -8.79 8.64
C LEU A 65 -6.21 -9.71 9.39
N GLU A 66 -7.03 -10.46 8.66
CA GLU A 66 -7.99 -11.42 9.20
C GLU A 66 -7.31 -12.67 9.81
N GLU A 67 -6.10 -13.02 9.35
CA GLU A 67 -5.33 -14.17 9.81
C GLU A 67 -4.32 -13.80 10.92
N LEU A 68 -4.16 -12.51 11.21
CA LEU A 68 -3.25 -12.00 12.22
C LEU A 68 -3.74 -12.38 13.64
N LYS A 69 -3.22 -13.50 14.15
CA LYS A 69 -3.54 -14.00 15.50
C LYS A 69 -2.40 -13.80 16.51
N TYR A 70 -1.17 -13.68 16.03
CA TYR A 70 0.02 -13.64 16.87
C TYR A 70 0.83 -12.37 16.58
N TRP A 71 1.03 -11.53 17.59
CA TRP A 71 1.84 -10.32 17.49
C TRP A 71 2.55 -10.01 18.82
N SER A 72 3.61 -9.21 18.76
CA SER A 72 4.30 -8.71 19.95
C SER A 72 4.15 -7.19 20.07
N VAL A 73 3.60 -6.74 21.19
CA VAL A 73 3.42 -5.31 21.51
C VAL A 73 4.76 -4.63 21.76
N SER A 74 5.65 -5.25 22.53
CA SER A 74 6.96 -4.69 22.85
C SER A 74 7.83 -4.45 21.62
N ARG A 75 7.66 -5.27 20.58
CA ARG A 75 8.46 -5.20 19.35
C ARG A 75 7.75 -4.56 18.16
N GLN A 76 6.42 -4.45 18.23
CA GLN A 76 5.58 -4.04 17.12
C GLN A 76 5.74 -4.94 15.88
N GLU A 77 5.85 -6.25 16.11
CA GLU A 77 6.07 -7.26 15.07
C GLU A 77 4.90 -8.23 15.00
N ALA A 78 4.49 -8.58 13.78
CA ALA A 78 3.51 -9.64 13.52
C ALA A 78 4.19 -10.97 13.21
N TYR A 79 3.53 -12.06 13.62
CA TYR A 79 3.95 -13.43 13.37
C TYR A 79 2.83 -14.21 12.70
N ILE A 80 3.21 -15.09 11.77
CA ILE A 80 2.27 -15.89 10.99
C ILE A 80 1.75 -17.10 11.81
N ASP A 81 2.56 -17.63 12.71
CA ASP A 81 2.23 -18.78 13.54
C ASP A 81 2.97 -18.72 14.89
N ALA A 82 2.62 -19.63 15.79
CA ALA A 82 3.22 -19.73 17.12
C ALA A 82 4.71 -20.12 17.07
N ASP A 83 5.14 -20.87 16.05
CA ASP A 83 6.55 -21.25 15.85
C ASP A 83 7.39 -20.01 15.52
N ALA A 84 6.89 -19.13 14.63
CA ALA A 84 7.52 -17.86 14.34
C ALA A 84 7.60 -16.94 15.58
N ALA A 85 6.56 -16.90 16.40
CA ALA A 85 6.57 -16.13 17.65
C ALA A 85 7.59 -16.68 18.66
N LEU A 86 7.67 -18.01 18.80
CA LEU A 86 8.66 -18.66 19.66
C LEU A 86 10.08 -18.39 19.17
N LYS A 87 10.33 -18.53 17.87
CA LYS A 87 11.63 -18.25 17.26
C LYS A 87 12.07 -16.80 17.48
N ALA A 88 11.13 -15.85 17.41
CA ALA A 88 11.40 -14.45 17.73
C ALA A 88 11.75 -14.24 19.21
N TYR A 89 11.12 -15.00 20.10
CA TYR A 89 11.42 -14.99 21.52
C TYR A 89 12.82 -15.55 21.79
N GLU A 90 13.17 -16.70 21.20
CA GLU A 90 14.48 -17.34 21.32
C GLU A 90 15.62 -16.50 20.74
N ASP A 91 15.47 -15.99 19.51
CA ASP A 91 16.47 -15.13 18.85
C ASP A 91 16.82 -13.89 19.69
N ASN A 92 15.85 -13.36 20.42
CA ASN A 92 16.05 -12.20 21.28
C ASN A 92 16.54 -12.55 22.68
N GLY A 93 16.26 -13.75 23.18
CA GLY A 93 16.88 -14.27 24.40
C GLY A 93 18.40 -14.42 24.24
N LEU A 94 18.88 -14.59 23.01
CA LEU A 94 20.30 -14.60 22.64
C LEU A 94 20.92 -13.21 22.45
N LYS A 95 20.12 -12.13 22.45
CA LYS A 95 20.57 -10.73 22.29
C LYS A 95 20.57 -9.94 23.61
N ALA A 96 20.42 -10.64 24.75
CA ALA A 96 20.48 -10.05 26.09
C ALA A 96 21.92 -9.92 26.59
#